data_AF-A6I3T5-F1
#
_entry.id   AF-A6I3T5-F1
#
_cell.length_a   1.000
_cell.length_b   1.000
_cell.length_c   1.000
_cell.angle_alpha   90.00
_cell.angle_beta   90.00
_cell.angle_gamma   90.00
#
_symmetry.space_group_name_H-M   'P 1'
#
loop_
_entity.id
_entity.type
_entity.pdbx_description
1 polymer ?
#
loop_
_entity_poly.entity_id
_entity_poly.type
_entity_poly.pdbx_seq_one_letter_code
_entity_poly.pdbx_strand_id
1 'polypeptide(L)'
;MDTLVEDDICILNHEKAHKREAVTPLSAYPGDESVASHFALVTAYEDIKKRLKDSEKENSFLKKRIRALEEKLVGARVEEETSSVGREQVNKAYHAYREVCIDRDNLKSRLEKISKDNSESLRALTEQLQCKEVELLQLRTEVETQQVMRNLNPPSSNWEVEKLSCDLKIHGLEQELELLRKECSDLRTELQKARQTGPSQEDILQDRDVIRPSLPREEHVPHQGPHHRSPACILPF
;
A
#
# COMPACT_ATOMS: atom_id res chain seq x y z
N MET A 1 52.80 22.64 -34.71
CA MET A 1 53.63 23.52 -35.55
C MET A 1 55.07 23.08 -35.31
N ASP A 2 55.46 22.01 -35.98
CA ASP A 2 56.81 21.44 -35.87
C ASP A 2 57.69 22.11 -36.92
N THR A 3 58.55 23.03 -36.47
CA THR A 3 59.59 23.61 -37.30
C THR A 3 60.70 22.58 -37.42
N LEU A 4 60.70 21.81 -38.53
CA LEU A 4 61.90 21.15 -39.02
C LEU A 4 62.94 22.26 -39.27
N VAL A 5 63.91 22.38 -38.36
CA VAL A 5 65.16 23.06 -38.67
C VAL A 5 65.95 22.05 -39.51
N GLU A 6 65.86 22.17 -40.82
CA GLU A 6 66.76 21.48 -41.75
C GLU A 6 68.19 21.96 -41.45
N ASP A 7 69.00 21.07 -40.89
CA ASP A 7 70.41 21.28 -40.60
C ASP A 7 71.20 21.12 -41.92
N ASP A 8 71.16 22.14 -42.77
CA ASP A 8 71.85 22.14 -44.06
C ASP A 8 73.38 22.16 -43.86
N ILE A 9 74.03 21.02 -44.06
CA ILE A 9 75.49 20.92 -44.09
C ILE A 9 75.99 21.48 -45.44
N CYS A 10 76.41 22.74 -45.45
CA CYS A 10 77.08 23.35 -46.60
C CYS A 10 78.42 22.65 -46.88
N ILE A 11 78.48 21.84 -47.94
CA ILE A 11 79.73 21.28 -48.45
C ILE A 11 80.56 22.42 -49.06
N LEU A 12 81.63 22.83 -48.38
CA LEU A 12 82.61 23.79 -48.89
C LEU A 12 83.30 23.23 -50.13
N ASN A 13 83.08 23.84 -51.29
CA ASN A 13 83.78 23.54 -52.53
C ASN A 13 85.30 23.83 -52.39
N HIS A 14 86.07 22.76 -52.25
CA HIS A 14 87.54 22.66 -52.29
C HIS A 14 88.25 23.18 -53.56
N GLU A 15 87.55 23.75 -54.55
CA GLU A 15 88.14 24.17 -55.83
C GLU A 15 89.12 25.36 -55.72
N LYS A 16 89.23 26.01 -54.55
CA LYS A 16 90.20 27.10 -54.31
C LYS A 16 91.17 26.86 -53.15
N ALA A 17 91.31 25.62 -52.68
CA ALA A 17 92.24 25.27 -51.60
C ALA A 17 93.56 24.60 -52.06
N HIS A 18 93.88 24.63 -53.35
CA HIS A 18 95.18 24.17 -53.85
C HIS A 18 96.10 25.35 -54.22
N LYS A 19 96.73 25.93 -53.18
CA LYS A 19 98.07 26.50 -53.23
C LYS A 19 98.49 27.00 -51.85
N ARG A 20 98.76 26.06 -50.95
CA ARG A 20 99.91 26.23 -50.07
C ARG A 20 100.88 25.14 -50.45
N GLU A 21 102.00 25.58 -50.98
CA GLU A 21 103.22 24.79 -51.09
C GLU A 21 103.35 23.95 -49.83
N ALA A 22 103.31 22.63 -50.01
CA ALA A 22 103.98 21.74 -49.09
C ALA A 22 105.47 22.09 -49.21
N VAL A 23 105.92 23.09 -48.45
CA VAL A 23 107.31 23.12 -48.01
C VAL A 23 107.40 22.01 -46.98
N THR A 24 107.45 20.77 -47.48
CA THR A 24 108.01 19.65 -46.75
C THR A 24 109.43 20.09 -46.42
N PRO A 25 109.82 20.28 -45.14
CA PRO A 25 111.23 20.32 -44.82
C PRO A 25 111.74 18.94 -45.24
N LEU A 26 112.52 18.88 -46.33
CA LEU A 26 113.27 17.68 -46.66
C LEU A 26 114.17 17.40 -45.47
N SER A 27 113.79 16.41 -44.67
CA SER A 27 114.62 15.93 -43.60
C SER A 27 115.86 15.27 -44.17
N ALA A 28 116.99 15.71 -43.66
CA ALA A 28 118.31 15.25 -44.04
C ALA A 28 118.64 13.89 -43.39
N TYR A 29 117.78 12.87 -43.52
CA TYR A 29 118.14 11.45 -43.43
C TYR A 29 116.95 10.55 -43.83
N PRO A 30 116.94 9.89 -45.00
CA PRO A 30 115.75 9.17 -45.51
C PRO A 30 115.44 7.84 -44.80
N GLY A 31 116.10 7.51 -43.69
CA GLY A 31 116.05 6.20 -43.05
C GLY A 31 115.26 6.13 -41.73
N ASP A 32 115.35 7.17 -40.89
CA ASP A 32 114.85 7.11 -39.50
C ASP A 32 113.39 7.62 -39.37
N GLU A 33 112.98 8.56 -40.22
CA GLU A 33 111.60 9.11 -40.21
C GLU A 33 110.57 8.11 -40.71
N SER A 34 110.96 7.21 -41.62
CA SER A 34 110.11 6.12 -42.11
C SER A 34 109.80 5.13 -40.99
N VAL A 35 110.78 4.82 -40.14
CA VAL A 35 110.63 3.89 -39.01
C VAL A 35 109.84 4.55 -37.86
N ALA A 36 110.11 5.81 -37.53
CA ALA A 36 109.36 6.56 -36.52
C ALA A 36 107.89 6.77 -36.92
N SER A 37 107.62 7.13 -38.18
CA SER A 37 106.27 7.26 -38.74
C SER A 37 105.52 5.93 -38.78
N HIS A 38 106.20 4.83 -39.16
CA HIS A 38 105.64 3.49 -39.12
C HIS A 38 105.28 3.06 -37.70
N PHE A 39 106.17 3.27 -36.72
CA PHE A 39 105.91 2.96 -35.32
C PHE A 39 104.71 3.75 -34.74
N ALA A 40 104.59 5.04 -35.08
CA ALA A 40 103.45 5.86 -34.68
C ALA A 40 102.14 5.34 -35.28
N LEU A 41 102.14 4.93 -36.56
CA LEU A 41 100.97 4.37 -37.23
C LEU A 41 100.54 3.03 -36.62
N VAL A 42 101.49 2.13 -36.32
CA VAL A 42 101.22 0.85 -35.67
C VAL A 42 100.62 1.05 -34.28
N THR A 43 101.21 1.96 -33.49
CA THR A 43 100.71 2.30 -32.14
C THR A 43 99.29 2.89 -32.20
N ALA A 44 99.05 3.82 -33.13
CA ALA A 44 97.73 4.41 -33.33
C ALA A 44 96.70 3.36 -33.78
N TYR A 45 97.09 2.44 -34.67
CA TYR A 45 96.23 1.36 -35.13
C TYR A 45 95.85 0.41 -33.99
N GLU A 46 96.81 0.01 -33.16
CA GLU A 46 96.57 -0.85 -31.99
C GLU A 46 95.65 -0.18 -30.96
N ASP A 47 95.86 1.11 -30.70
CA ASP A 47 95.02 1.89 -29.79
C ASP A 47 93.58 2.07 -30.33
N ILE A 48 93.42 2.40 -31.62
CA ILE A 48 92.11 2.48 -32.27
C ILE A 48 91.41 1.13 -32.22
N LYS A 49 92.13 0.03 -32.51
CA LYS A 49 91.59 -1.34 -32.46
C LYS A 49 91.12 -1.69 -31.04
N LYS A 50 91.87 -1.29 -30.01
CA LYS A 50 91.49 -1.48 -28.62
C LYS A 50 90.24 -0.68 -28.26
N ARG A 51 90.23 0.63 -28.57
CA ARG A 51 89.08 1.52 -28.35
C ARG A 51 87.82 1.03 -29.06
N LEU A 52 87.95 0.53 -30.30
CA LEU A 52 86.84 -0.04 -31.05
C LEU A 52 86.26 -1.26 -30.34
N LYS A 53 87.11 -2.21 -29.92
CA LYS A 53 86.66 -3.42 -29.21
C LYS A 53 85.99 -3.11 -27.87
N ASP A 54 86.48 -2.12 -27.14
CA ASP A 54 85.87 -1.70 -25.88
C ASP A 54 84.53 -0.99 -26.11
N SER A 55 84.42 -0.16 -27.16
CA SER A 55 83.15 0.44 -27.58
C SER A 55 82.11 -0.60 -28.05
N GLU A 56 82.52 -1.64 -28.77
CA GLU A 56 81.63 -2.75 -29.17
C GLU A 56 81.04 -3.48 -27.94
N LYS A 57 81.87 -3.72 -26.92
CA LYS A 57 81.40 -4.33 -25.67
C LYS A 57 80.42 -3.42 -24.94
N GLU A 58 80.74 -2.14 -24.79
CA GLU A 58 79.85 -1.15 -24.17
C GLU A 58 78.52 -1.05 -24.92
N ASN A 59 78.55 -0.98 -26.25
CA ASN A 59 77.35 -0.95 -27.09
C ASN A 59 76.48 -2.19 -26.87
N SER A 60 77.10 -3.38 -26.77
CA SER A 60 76.38 -4.62 -26.47
C SER A 60 75.73 -4.59 -25.08
N PHE A 61 76.39 -4.01 -24.09
CA PHE A 61 75.86 -3.84 -22.74
C PHE A 61 74.70 -2.84 -22.72
N LEU A 62 74.84 -1.70 -23.39
CA LEU A 62 73.79 -0.70 -23.51
C LEU A 62 72.56 -1.26 -24.21
N LYS A 63 72.72 -2.05 -25.29
CA LYS A 63 71.60 -2.74 -25.95
C LYS A 63 70.84 -3.67 -25.01
N LYS A 64 71.55 -4.44 -24.17
CA LYS A 64 70.92 -5.30 -23.15
C LYS A 64 70.17 -4.48 -22.10
N ARG A 65 70.77 -3.37 -21.65
CA ARG A 65 70.16 -2.47 -20.66
C ARG A 65 68.93 -1.77 -21.21
N ILE A 66 68.96 -1.30 -22.46
CA ILE A 66 67.81 -0.71 -23.15
C ILE A 66 66.66 -1.72 -23.19
N ARG A 67 66.91 -2.95 -23.66
CA ARG A 67 65.90 -4.01 -23.69
C ARG A 67 65.29 -4.27 -22.30
N ALA A 68 66.12 -4.36 -21.27
CA ALA A 68 65.65 -4.58 -19.90
C ALA A 68 64.83 -3.40 -19.35
N LEU A 69 65.14 -2.16 -19.75
CA LEU A 69 64.38 -0.98 -19.36
C LEU A 69 63.05 -0.88 -20.12
N GLU A 70 63.03 -1.24 -21.41
CA GLU A 70 61.80 -1.33 -22.21
C GLU A 70 60.83 -2.36 -21.62
N GLU A 71 61.33 -3.55 -21.25
CA GLU A 71 60.52 -4.59 -20.61
C GLU A 71 59.93 -4.13 -19.28
N LYS A 72 60.72 -3.45 -18.44
CA LYS A 72 60.24 -2.86 -17.18
C LYS A 72 59.20 -1.78 -17.40
N LEU A 73 59.38 -0.94 -18.42
CA LEU A 73 58.44 0.14 -18.73
C LEU A 73 57.09 -0.42 -19.20
N VAL A 74 57.10 -1.48 -20.01
CA VAL A 74 55.88 -2.17 -20.44
C VAL A 74 55.18 -2.83 -19.24
N GLY A 75 55.94 -3.51 -18.37
CA GLY A 75 55.38 -4.12 -17.15
C GLY A 75 54.72 -3.11 -16.22
N ALA A 76 55.36 -1.96 -15.98
CA ALA A 76 54.81 -0.90 -15.12
C ALA A 76 53.50 -0.31 -15.64
N ARG A 77 53.37 -0.13 -16.98
CA ARG A 77 52.12 0.37 -17.60
C ARG A 77 50.95 -0.59 -17.40
N VAL A 78 51.19 -1.89 -17.53
CA VAL A 78 50.16 -2.92 -17.32
C VAL A 78 49.72 -2.96 -15.85
N GLU A 79 50.66 -2.84 -14.91
CA GLU A 79 50.34 -2.79 -13.48
C GLU A 79 49.52 -1.54 -13.12
N GLU A 80 49.86 -0.38 -13.68
CA GLU A 80 49.10 0.86 -13.50
C GLU A 80 47.66 0.74 -14.04
N GLU A 81 47.47 0.19 -15.25
CA GLU A 81 46.14 -0.06 -15.83
C GLU A 81 45.32 -1.06 -15.02
N THR A 82 45.93 -2.13 -14.50
CA THR A 82 45.18 -3.08 -13.64
C THR A 82 44.82 -2.47 -12.29
N SER A 83 45.67 -1.60 -11.74
CA SER A 83 45.39 -0.88 -10.49
C SER A 83 44.26 0.14 -10.64
N SER A 84 44.16 0.82 -11.79
CA SER A 84 43.11 1.80 -12.07
C SER A 84 41.74 1.13 -12.25
N VAL A 85 41.70 -0.04 -12.89
CA VAL A 85 40.48 -0.86 -13.04
C VAL A 85 39.90 -1.24 -11.67
N GLY A 86 40.73 -1.60 -10.69
CA GLY A 86 40.28 -1.89 -9.32
C GLY A 86 39.63 -0.66 -8.66
N ARG A 87 40.23 0.52 -8.83
CA ARG A 87 39.70 1.79 -8.30
C ARG A 87 38.36 2.16 -8.94
N GLU A 88 38.23 2.00 -10.26
CA GLU A 88 36.98 2.26 -10.98
C GLU A 88 35.86 1.31 -10.57
N GLN A 89 36.17 0.03 -10.37
CA GLN A 89 35.20 -0.95 -9.87
C GLN A 89 34.68 -0.58 -8.47
N VAL A 90 35.57 -0.16 -7.56
CA VAL A 90 35.17 0.30 -6.22
C VAL A 90 34.29 1.55 -6.30
N ASN A 91 34.65 2.53 -7.13
CA ASN A 91 33.82 3.73 -7.33
C ASN A 91 32.44 3.36 -7.89
N LYS A 92 32.37 2.45 -8.87
CA LYS A 92 31.11 1.96 -9.44
C LYS A 92 30.24 1.26 -8.38
N ALA A 93 30.85 0.40 -7.55
CA ALA A 93 30.15 -0.26 -6.46
C ALA A 93 29.63 0.75 -5.42
N TYR A 94 30.42 1.78 -5.09
CA TYR A 94 30.02 2.85 -4.19
C TYR A 94 28.83 3.65 -4.72
N HIS A 95 28.86 4.03 -6.00
CA HIS A 95 27.73 4.71 -6.64
C HIS A 95 26.47 3.84 -6.64
N ALA A 96 26.58 2.56 -7.02
CA ALA A 96 25.44 1.64 -6.99
C ALA A 96 24.84 1.51 -5.57
N TYR A 97 25.68 1.36 -4.55
CA TYR A 97 25.23 1.31 -3.15
C TYR A 97 24.52 2.59 -2.71
N ARG A 98 25.05 3.75 -3.10
CA ARG A 98 24.45 5.05 -2.79
C ARG A 98 23.04 5.19 -3.38
N GLU A 99 22.88 4.82 -4.65
CA GLU A 99 21.56 4.89 -5.31
C GLU A 99 20.56 3.94 -4.66
N VAL A 100 20.98 2.71 -4.32
CA VAL A 100 20.14 1.75 -3.58
C VAL A 100 19.71 2.30 -2.21
N CYS A 101 20.59 3.02 -1.51
CA CYS A 101 20.23 3.63 -0.23
C CYS A 101 19.16 4.73 -0.40
N ILE A 102 19.28 5.55 -1.44
CA ILE A 102 18.29 6.58 -1.77
C ILE A 102 16.93 5.92 -2.08
N ASP A 103 16.93 4.88 -2.91
CA ASP A 103 15.72 4.14 -3.25
C ASP A 103 15.08 3.47 -2.03
N ARG A 104 15.89 2.88 -1.14
CA ARG A 104 15.43 2.32 0.14
C ARG A 104 14.74 3.39 0.99
N ASP A 105 15.34 4.57 1.13
CA ASP A 105 14.79 5.64 1.95
C ASP A 105 13.49 6.21 1.34
N ASN A 106 13.45 6.35 0.01
CA ASN A 106 12.24 6.72 -0.73
C ASN A 106 11.10 5.69 -0.54
N LEU A 107 11.41 4.40 -0.66
CA LEU A 107 10.44 3.32 -0.44
C LEU A 107 9.96 3.29 1.01
N LYS A 108 10.86 3.50 1.96
CA LYS A 108 10.51 3.60 3.38
C LYS A 108 9.56 4.76 3.64
N SER A 109 9.84 5.94 3.11
CA SER A 109 8.95 7.10 3.23
C SER A 109 7.58 6.86 2.58
N ARG A 110 7.54 6.22 1.41
CA ARG A 110 6.27 5.84 0.75
C ARG A 110 5.48 4.83 1.58
N LEU A 111 6.14 3.85 2.18
CA LEU A 111 5.51 2.87 3.06
C LEU A 111 4.92 3.53 4.31
N GLU A 112 5.68 4.39 4.97
CA GLU A 112 5.21 5.17 6.13
C GLU A 112 4.00 6.04 5.77
N LYS A 113 4.03 6.69 4.61
CA LYS A 113 2.90 7.47 4.10
C LYS A 113 1.65 6.60 3.91
N ILE A 114 1.77 5.49 3.18
CA ILE A 114 0.63 4.59 2.94
C ILE A 114 0.09 4.02 4.26
N SER A 115 0.98 3.64 5.19
CA SER A 115 0.59 3.15 6.51
C SER A 115 -0.19 4.21 7.29
N LYS A 116 0.25 5.47 7.24
CA LYS A 116 -0.42 6.59 7.88
C LYS A 116 -1.79 6.84 7.26
N ASP A 117 -1.85 7.01 5.94
CA ASP A 117 -3.10 7.25 5.19
C ASP A 117 -4.11 6.11 5.44
N ASN A 118 -3.64 4.85 5.48
CA ASN A 118 -4.48 3.69 5.79
C ASN A 118 -5.02 3.72 7.23
N SER A 119 -4.18 4.10 8.22
CA SER A 119 -4.62 4.24 9.62
C SER A 119 -5.63 5.37 9.81
N GLU A 120 -5.49 6.48 9.06
CA GLU A 120 -6.42 7.61 9.08
C GLU A 120 -7.75 7.24 8.42
N SER A 121 -7.69 6.56 7.27
CA SER A 121 -8.89 6.07 6.57
C SER A 121 -9.66 5.06 7.42
N LEU A 122 -8.97 4.12 8.07
CA LEU A 122 -9.60 3.15 8.98
C LEU A 122 -10.27 3.85 10.16
N ARG A 123 -9.62 4.86 10.74
CA ARG A 123 -10.18 5.67 11.84
C ARG A 123 -11.46 6.38 11.40
N ALA A 124 -11.42 7.08 10.27
CA ALA A 124 -12.58 7.79 9.73
C ALA A 124 -13.77 6.85 9.42
N LEU A 125 -13.49 5.67 8.86
CA LEU A 125 -14.53 4.68 8.59
C LEU A 125 -15.14 4.14 9.89
N THR A 126 -14.31 3.94 10.92
CA THR A 126 -14.76 3.50 12.25
C THR A 126 -15.64 4.56 12.91
N GLU A 127 -15.24 5.84 12.85
CA GLU A 127 -16.03 6.96 13.36
C GLU A 127 -17.38 7.08 12.60
N GLN A 128 -17.36 6.92 11.27
CA GLN A 128 -18.59 6.92 10.47
C GLN A 128 -19.53 5.76 10.84
N LEU A 129 -18.99 4.57 11.09
CA LEU A 129 -19.76 3.41 11.54
C LEU A 129 -20.41 3.70 12.90
N GLN A 130 -19.65 4.20 13.87
CA GLN A 130 -20.16 4.56 15.19
C GLN A 130 -21.26 5.64 15.11
N CYS A 131 -21.09 6.66 14.29
CA CYS A 131 -22.12 7.67 14.04
C CYS A 131 -23.42 7.04 13.51
N LYS A 132 -23.32 6.07 12.58
CA LYS A 132 -24.47 5.37 12.02
C LYS A 132 -25.15 4.44 13.02
N GLU A 133 -24.38 3.79 13.90
CA GLU A 133 -24.92 2.98 14.99
C GLU A 133 -25.74 3.84 15.97
N VAL A 134 -25.25 5.02 16.32
CA VAL A 134 -25.98 5.97 17.18
C VAL A 134 -27.25 6.48 16.49
N GLU A 135 -27.19 6.86 15.22
CA GLU A 135 -28.35 7.30 14.44
C GLU A 135 -29.43 6.19 14.38
N LEU A 136 -29.03 4.93 14.17
CA LEU A 136 -29.94 3.78 14.19
C LEU A 136 -30.58 3.57 15.56
N LEU A 137 -29.82 3.73 16.66
CA LEU A 137 -30.36 3.65 18.02
C LEU A 137 -31.37 4.77 18.29
N GLN A 138 -31.10 5.99 17.82
CA GLN A 138 -32.02 7.13 17.93
C GLN A 138 -33.32 6.86 17.17
N LEU A 139 -33.24 6.41 15.91
CA LEU A 139 -34.41 6.07 15.10
C LEU A 139 -35.23 4.92 15.72
N ARG A 140 -34.58 3.89 16.27
CA ARG A 140 -35.28 2.82 17.00
C ARG A 140 -36.04 3.37 18.20
N THR A 141 -35.38 4.22 19.00
CA THR A 141 -35.99 4.86 20.16
C THR A 141 -37.16 5.76 19.76
N GLU A 142 -37.03 6.50 18.66
CA GLU A 142 -38.11 7.34 18.13
C GLU A 142 -39.32 6.50 17.70
N VAL A 143 -39.10 5.40 16.96
CA VAL A 143 -40.17 4.48 16.56
C VAL A 143 -40.86 3.85 17.77
N GLU A 144 -40.09 3.40 18.77
CA GLU A 144 -40.64 2.83 20.00
C GLU A 144 -41.47 3.87 20.77
N THR A 145 -40.96 5.09 20.91
CA THR A 145 -41.67 6.20 21.56
C THR A 145 -42.96 6.55 20.80
N GLN A 146 -42.90 6.67 19.47
CA GLN A 146 -44.08 6.91 18.64
C GLN A 146 -45.11 5.79 18.79
N GLN A 147 -44.67 4.53 18.88
CA GLN A 147 -45.57 3.40 19.09
C GLN A 147 -46.26 3.47 20.47
N VAL A 148 -45.52 3.78 21.54
CA VAL A 148 -46.10 3.97 22.87
C VAL A 148 -47.09 5.13 22.88
N MET A 149 -46.74 6.28 22.28
CA MET A 149 -47.64 7.43 22.19
C MET A 149 -48.92 7.10 21.41
N ARG A 150 -48.83 6.34 20.32
CA ARG A 150 -50.01 5.88 19.56
C ARG A 150 -50.88 4.94 20.39
N ASN A 151 -50.30 4.09 21.23
CA ASN A 151 -51.05 3.20 22.12
C ASN A 151 -51.77 3.97 23.24
N LEU A 152 -51.15 5.05 23.75
CA LEU A 152 -51.75 5.91 24.79
C LEU A 152 -52.80 6.87 24.24
N ASN A 153 -52.63 7.33 22.99
CA ASN A 153 -53.58 8.16 22.25
C ASN A 153 -54.02 7.42 20.98
N PRO A 154 -54.98 6.49 21.07
CA PRO A 154 -55.55 5.86 19.89
C PRO A 154 -56.02 6.93 18.90
N PRO A 155 -55.72 6.80 17.59
CA PRO A 155 -56.25 7.72 16.59
C PRO A 155 -57.77 7.84 16.75
N SER A 156 -58.32 9.06 16.68
CA SER A 156 -59.76 9.26 16.93
C SER A 156 -60.64 8.42 16.01
N SER A 157 -60.13 8.11 14.82
CA SER A 157 -60.78 7.25 13.84
C SER A 157 -61.04 5.83 14.33
N ASN A 158 -60.24 5.28 15.25
CA ASN A 158 -60.43 3.91 15.71
C ASN A 158 -61.64 3.78 16.65
N TRP A 159 -61.81 4.72 17.59
CA TRP A 159 -62.97 4.73 18.48
C TRP A 159 -64.26 5.11 17.75
N GLU A 160 -64.20 5.96 16.73
CA GLU A 160 -65.35 6.31 15.89
C GLU A 160 -65.88 5.10 15.13
N VAL A 161 -64.99 4.29 14.55
CA VAL A 161 -65.35 3.07 13.83
C VAL A 161 -65.92 2.00 14.78
N GLU A 162 -65.28 1.78 15.93
CA GLU A 162 -65.79 0.84 16.94
C GLU A 162 -67.14 1.29 17.50
N LYS A 163 -67.33 2.58 17.74
CA LYS A 163 -68.61 3.14 18.19
C LYS A 163 -69.71 2.92 17.16
N LEU A 164 -69.48 3.26 15.89
CA LEU A 164 -70.44 3.03 14.81
C LEU A 164 -70.78 1.53 14.64
N SER A 165 -69.81 0.65 14.85
CA SER A 165 -70.04 -0.80 14.84
C SER A 165 -70.96 -1.26 15.98
N CYS A 166 -70.75 -0.73 17.18
CA CYS A 166 -71.62 -0.98 18.33
C CYS A 166 -73.02 -0.44 18.11
N ASP A 167 -73.16 0.79 17.61
CA ASP A 167 -74.46 1.43 17.35
C ASP A 167 -75.28 0.61 16.33
N LEU A 168 -74.63 0.12 15.26
CA LEU A 168 -75.28 -0.74 14.28
C LEU A 168 -75.76 -2.07 14.89
N LYS A 169 -74.96 -2.66 15.79
CA LYS A 169 -75.30 -3.91 16.48
C LYS A 169 -76.45 -3.73 17.47
N ILE A 170 -76.50 -2.61 18.18
CA ILE A 170 -77.62 -2.26 19.06
C ILE A 170 -78.90 -2.15 18.25
N HIS A 171 -78.87 -1.40 17.14
CA HIS A 171 -80.04 -1.26 16.28
C HIS A 171 -80.53 -2.61 15.72
N GLY A 172 -79.60 -3.51 15.34
CA GLY A 172 -79.95 -4.86 14.92
C GLY A 172 -80.67 -5.66 16.02
N LEU A 173 -80.15 -5.62 17.25
CA LEU A 173 -80.76 -6.29 18.40
C LEU A 173 -82.11 -5.68 18.78
N GLU A 174 -82.26 -4.36 18.68
CA GLU A 174 -83.55 -3.67 18.89
C GLU A 174 -84.60 -4.14 17.88
N GLN A 175 -84.21 -4.32 16.62
CA GLN A 175 -85.09 -4.81 15.57
C GLN A 175 -85.51 -6.27 15.79
N GLU A 176 -84.58 -7.13 16.20
CA GLU A 176 -84.88 -8.52 16.59
C GLU A 176 -85.83 -8.58 17.79
N LEU A 177 -85.63 -7.72 18.79
CA LEU A 177 -86.53 -7.62 19.95
C LEU A 177 -87.93 -7.16 19.55
N GLU A 178 -88.05 -6.20 18.64
CA GLU A 178 -89.34 -5.73 18.13
C GLU A 178 -90.11 -6.84 17.41
N LEU A 179 -89.40 -7.63 16.58
CA LEU A 179 -89.95 -8.80 15.91
C LEU A 179 -90.42 -9.85 16.92
N LEU A 180 -89.58 -10.20 17.89
CA LEU A 180 -89.92 -11.20 18.90
C LEU A 180 -91.11 -10.76 19.76
N ARG A 181 -91.20 -9.46 20.10
CA ARG A 181 -92.36 -8.89 20.80
C ARG A 181 -93.63 -9.03 19.99
N LYS A 182 -93.56 -8.77 18.68
CA LYS A 182 -94.69 -8.94 17.77
C LYS A 182 -95.12 -10.39 17.69
N GLU A 183 -94.19 -11.33 17.49
CA GLU A 183 -94.49 -12.77 17.50
C GLU A 183 -95.12 -13.22 18.82
N CYS A 184 -94.58 -12.77 19.96
CA CYS A 184 -95.16 -13.03 21.28
C CYS A 184 -96.56 -12.44 21.45
N SER A 185 -96.87 -11.32 20.79
CA SER A 185 -98.20 -10.72 20.80
C SER A 185 -99.17 -11.51 19.91
N ASP A 186 -98.73 -11.90 18.71
CA ASP A 186 -99.51 -12.68 17.76
C ASP A 186 -99.87 -14.05 18.36
N LEU A 187 -98.89 -14.76 18.93
CA LEU A 187 -99.09 -16.03 19.64
C LEU A 187 -100.06 -15.90 20.82
N ARG A 188 -100.00 -14.80 21.59
CA ARG A 188 -100.97 -14.52 22.65
C ARG A 188 -102.38 -14.33 22.11
N THR A 189 -102.53 -13.63 20.98
CA THR A 189 -103.86 -13.47 20.35
C THR A 189 -104.40 -14.79 19.81
N GLU A 190 -103.56 -15.64 19.19
CA GLU A 190 -103.98 -16.98 18.75
C GLU A 190 -104.37 -17.87 19.92
N LEU A 191 -103.59 -17.87 21.00
CA LEU A 191 -103.90 -18.65 22.20
C LEU A 191 -105.24 -18.21 22.82
N GLN A 192 -105.52 -16.92 22.84
CA GLN A 192 -106.81 -16.39 23.31
C GLN A 192 -107.97 -16.77 22.38
N LYS A 193 -107.76 -16.77 21.06
CA LYS A 193 -108.76 -17.24 20.08
C LYS A 193 -109.05 -18.73 20.25
N ALA A 194 -108.02 -19.56 20.37
CA ALA A 194 -108.14 -21.01 20.58
C ALA A 194 -108.90 -21.33 21.89
N ARG A 195 -108.67 -20.55 22.96
CA ARG A 195 -109.39 -20.70 24.23
C ARG A 195 -110.88 -20.35 24.15
N GLN A 196 -111.30 -19.54 23.17
CA GLN A 196 -112.70 -19.20 22.91
C GLN A 196 -113.40 -20.15 21.93
N THR A 197 -112.67 -21.06 21.27
CA THR A 197 -113.22 -21.99 20.25
C THR A 197 -113.21 -23.47 20.66
N GLY A 198 -112.85 -23.82 21.90
CA GLY A 198 -112.96 -25.19 22.45
C GLY A 198 -114.13 -25.35 23.44
N PRO A 199 -114.77 -26.54 23.57
CA PRO A 199 -115.92 -26.72 24.45
C PRO A 199 -115.50 -26.72 25.93
N SER A 200 -116.37 -26.13 26.76
CA SER A 200 -116.21 -25.93 28.20
C SER A 200 -116.27 -27.23 29.01
N GLN A 201 -115.32 -27.46 29.92
CA GLN A 201 -115.60 -28.14 31.17
C GLN A 201 -114.61 -27.73 32.30
N GLU A 202 -115.20 -27.21 33.38
CA GLU A 202 -114.69 -27.06 34.74
C GLU A 202 -114.27 -28.45 35.29
N ASP A 203 -113.52 -28.68 36.36
CA ASP A 203 -113.07 -27.96 37.55
C ASP A 203 -112.19 -29.00 38.28
N ILE A 204 -110.98 -28.71 38.81
CA ILE A 204 -110.50 -29.36 40.06
C ILE A 204 -109.51 -28.42 40.78
N LEU A 205 -109.85 -28.23 42.05
CA LEU A 205 -109.32 -27.38 43.10
C LEU A 205 -107.89 -27.71 43.59
N GLN A 206 -107.29 -26.65 44.17
CA GLN A 206 -106.41 -26.62 45.35
C GLN A 206 -105.11 -27.43 45.35
N ASP A 207 -103.97 -26.73 45.44
CA ASP A 207 -103.18 -26.79 46.68
C ASP A 207 -102.28 -25.56 46.87
N ARG A 208 -102.21 -25.14 48.12
CA ARG A 208 -101.17 -24.32 48.75
C ARG A 208 -99.82 -25.07 48.64
N ASP A 209 -98.62 -24.54 48.78
CA ASP A 209 -98.04 -23.48 49.60
C ASP A 209 -96.56 -23.35 49.13
N VAL A 210 -95.93 -22.18 49.34
CA VAL A 210 -94.53 -21.96 49.79
C VAL A 210 -93.41 -22.67 48.97
N ILE A 211 -92.47 -21.95 48.35
CA ILE A 211 -91.15 -21.61 48.91
C ILE A 211 -90.49 -20.52 48.05
N ARG A 212 -90.07 -19.43 48.69
CA ARG A 212 -88.98 -18.53 48.25
C ARG A 212 -87.68 -18.99 48.94
N PRO A 213 -86.53 -19.01 48.25
CA PRO A 213 -85.38 -18.20 48.72
C PRO A 213 -84.68 -17.49 47.54
N SER A 214 -84.52 -16.17 47.55
CA SER A 214 -83.29 -15.47 48.00
C SER A 214 -82.18 -15.38 46.93
N LEU A 215 -82.00 -14.18 46.37
CA LEU A 215 -80.70 -13.68 45.87
C LEU A 215 -79.82 -13.31 47.08
N PRO A 216 -78.48 -13.46 47.00
CA PRO A 216 -77.61 -12.30 46.69
C PRO A 216 -76.40 -12.67 45.80
N ARG A 217 -76.03 -11.84 44.82
CA ARG A 217 -75.06 -10.71 44.87
C ARG A 217 -73.60 -11.12 45.09
N GLU A 218 -72.85 -11.10 43.98
CA GLU A 218 -71.56 -10.39 43.77
C GLU A 218 -70.47 -10.54 44.85
N GLU A 219 -69.37 -11.21 44.51
CA GLU A 219 -68.05 -10.84 45.03
C GLU A 219 -66.93 -11.12 44.02
N HIS A 220 -65.99 -10.19 44.00
CA HIS A 220 -64.91 -9.98 43.07
C HIS A 220 -63.61 -10.01 43.87
N VAL A 221 -62.68 -10.94 43.64
CA VAL A 221 -61.25 -10.74 43.95
C VAL A 221 -60.34 -11.73 43.20
N PRO A 222 -58.99 -11.59 43.17
CA PRO A 222 -58.25 -11.21 41.97
C PRO A 222 -57.23 -12.29 41.55
N HIS A 223 -56.63 -12.19 40.36
CA HIS A 223 -55.28 -12.73 40.21
C HIS A 223 -54.36 -11.75 39.49
N GLN A 224 -53.30 -11.46 40.25
CA GLN A 224 -52.18 -10.57 40.01
C GLN A 224 -51.46 -10.90 38.68
N GLY A 225 -51.01 -9.86 37.96
CA GLY A 225 -49.82 -10.00 37.10
C GLY A 225 -48.54 -9.93 37.94
N PRO A 226 -47.38 -9.61 37.35
CA PRO A 226 -46.67 -10.29 36.27
C PRO A 226 -45.33 -10.87 36.82
N HIS A 227 -44.90 -12.05 36.37
CA HIS A 227 -43.51 -12.46 36.60
C HIS A 227 -42.60 -11.84 35.54
N HIS A 228 -41.84 -10.84 36.00
CA HIS A 228 -40.59 -10.39 35.41
C HIS A 228 -39.75 -11.55 34.87
N ARG A 229 -39.39 -11.49 33.59
CA ARG A 229 -38.26 -12.24 33.04
C ARG A 229 -37.24 -11.22 32.55
N SER A 230 -36.32 -10.85 33.45
CA SER A 230 -35.08 -10.17 33.06
C SER A 230 -34.12 -11.17 32.39
N PRO A 231 -33.26 -10.68 31.49
CA PRO A 231 -32.44 -11.50 30.60
C PRO A 231 -31.22 -12.07 31.33
N ALA A 232 -30.85 -13.30 30.98
CA ALA A 232 -29.56 -13.85 31.35
C ALA A 232 -28.48 -13.16 30.51
N CYS A 233 -27.53 -12.56 31.21
CA CYS A 233 -26.24 -12.13 30.70
C CYS A 233 -25.53 -13.31 30.03
N ILE A 234 -25.07 -13.11 28.79
CA ILE A 234 -23.97 -13.88 28.21
C ILE A 234 -22.89 -12.86 27.83
N LEU A 235 -21.74 -13.03 28.48
CA LEU A 235 -20.47 -12.30 28.33
C LEU A 235 -19.73 -12.71 27.03
N PRO A 236 -18.61 -12.05 26.68
CA PRO A 236 -18.30 -11.59 25.32
C PRO A 236 -17.37 -12.52 24.54
N PHE A 237 -17.30 -12.27 23.23
CA PHE A 237 -16.09 -12.41 22.41
C PHE A 237 -15.80 -11.09 21.73
#